data_AF-B2W294-F1
#
_entry.id   AF-B2W294-F1
#
_cell.length_a   1.000
_cell.length_b   1.000
_cell.length_c   1.000
_cell.angle_alpha   90.00
_cell.angle_beta   90.00
_cell.angle_gamma   90.00
#
_symmetry.space_group_name_H-M   'P 1'
#
loop_
_entity.id
_entity.type
_entity.pdbx_description
1 polymer ?
#
loop_
_entity_poly.entity_id
_entity_poly.type
_entity_poly.pdbx_seq_one_letter_code
_entity_poly.pdbx_strand_id
1 'polypeptide(L)'
;MAPTASATAAVPTLTQSGARVALEAAEQHALDVGVPMSVAVVDAHTHLLAFTRMDGAKITSINTAMDMAFTAAGNRIPTSAYQETPWPGSATSGIGNTIMGRFTTLGGGVPILSAAGDILGAIGCSTGTSMQDEAAAKAGRDAVLEVIRKEKEAEDIRLHEERQAVLTLWKEKEEEVGSLREELEGMDRSSKRIRLDGGRSGSASVASSMAGRRSSTQTGVAPDTPPEDAALHPSFVGEVSVGRY
;
A
#
# COMPACT_ATOMS: atom_id res chain seq x y z
N MET A 1 -21.82 -3.62 9.19
CA MET A 1 -21.39 -4.70 8.27
C MET A 1 -20.37 -5.54 9.01
N ALA A 2 -20.53 -6.87 9.06
CA ALA A 2 -19.50 -7.74 9.60
C ALA A 2 -18.24 -7.61 8.74
N PRO A 3 -17.03 -7.59 9.32
CA PRO A 3 -15.80 -7.54 8.54
C PRO A 3 -15.76 -8.77 7.63
N THR A 4 -15.59 -8.54 6.32
CA THR A 4 -15.38 -9.61 5.34
C THR A 4 -14.13 -10.37 5.75
N ALA A 5 -14.29 -11.58 6.27
CA ALA A 5 -13.20 -12.38 6.79
C ALA A 5 -12.29 -12.82 5.64
N SER A 6 -11.18 -12.10 5.42
CA SER A 6 -10.07 -12.54 4.58
C SER A 6 -9.16 -13.46 5.39
N ALA A 7 -8.68 -14.54 4.77
CA ALA A 7 -7.68 -15.42 5.38
C ALA A 7 -6.27 -14.77 5.46
N THR A 8 -6.07 -13.64 4.78
CA THR A 8 -4.80 -12.90 4.74
C THR A 8 -5.01 -11.40 4.98
N ALA A 9 -3.99 -10.73 5.51
CA ALA A 9 -3.96 -9.29 5.66
C ALA A 9 -2.65 -8.74 5.11
N ALA A 10 -2.72 -7.61 4.40
CA ALA A 10 -1.52 -6.86 4.03
C ALA A 10 -1.06 -6.05 5.23
N VAL A 11 0.24 -6.11 5.53
CA VAL A 11 0.85 -5.33 6.62
C VAL A 11 1.83 -4.35 5.98
N PRO A 12 1.62 -3.02 6.12
CA PRO A 12 2.61 -2.06 5.68
C PRO A 12 3.88 -2.24 6.52
N THR A 13 5.04 -2.27 5.87
CA THR A 13 6.33 -2.48 6.54
C THR A 13 7.36 -1.48 6.04
N LEU A 14 8.27 -1.09 6.93
CA LEU A 14 9.36 -0.20 6.61
C LEU A 14 10.30 -0.87 5.61
N THR A 15 10.73 -0.12 4.59
CA THR A 15 11.70 -0.59 3.61
C THR A 15 13.13 -0.37 4.10
N GLN A 16 14.10 -1.05 3.50
CA GLN A 16 15.52 -0.79 3.78
C GLN A 16 15.89 0.68 3.52
N SER A 17 15.33 1.29 2.46
CA SER A 17 15.55 2.70 2.15
C SER A 17 15.03 3.62 3.25
N GLY A 18 13.82 3.36 3.77
CA GLY A 18 13.26 4.08 4.91
C GLY A 18 14.08 3.87 6.19
N ALA A 19 14.57 2.64 6.41
CA ALA A 19 15.45 2.36 7.54
C ALA A 19 16.78 3.14 7.48
N ARG A 20 17.34 3.35 6.28
CA ARG A 20 18.54 4.19 6.10
C ARG A 20 18.27 5.66 6.42
N VAL A 21 17.12 6.20 6.06
CA VAL A 21 16.71 7.57 6.46
C VAL A 21 16.65 7.72 7.97
N ALA A 22 16.03 6.75 8.66
CA ALA A 22 15.98 6.73 10.12
C ALA A 22 17.38 6.69 10.74
N LEU A 23 18.25 5.83 10.20
CA LEU A 23 19.62 5.65 10.67
C LEU A 23 20.44 6.94 10.52
N GLU A 24 20.42 7.56 9.34
CA GLU A 24 21.18 8.79 9.06
C GLU A 24 20.74 9.96 9.94
N ALA A 25 19.43 10.13 10.13
CA ALA A 25 18.92 11.20 11.00
C ALA A 25 19.26 10.97 12.48
N ALA A 26 19.27 9.72 12.95
CA ALA A 26 19.67 9.39 14.32
C ALA A 26 21.19 9.56 14.53
N GLU A 27 22.02 9.14 13.56
CA GLU A 27 23.46 9.38 13.59
C GLU A 27 23.78 10.88 13.59
N GLN A 28 23.10 11.67 12.75
CA GLN A 28 23.28 13.12 12.73
C GLN A 28 22.93 13.75 14.09
N HIS A 29 21.82 13.34 14.70
CA HIS A 29 21.47 13.81 16.04
C HIS A 29 22.52 13.43 17.09
N ALA A 30 23.04 12.20 17.02
CA ALA A 30 24.10 11.71 17.90
C ALA A 30 25.40 12.52 17.76
N LEU A 31 25.75 12.92 16.54
CA LEU A 31 26.87 13.84 16.27
C LEU A 31 26.61 15.22 16.87
N ASP A 32 25.41 15.77 16.69
CA ASP A 32 25.04 17.11 17.18
C ASP A 32 25.14 17.22 18.71
N VAL A 33 24.78 16.15 19.43
CA VAL A 33 24.87 16.10 20.90
C VAL A 33 26.21 15.58 21.43
N GLY A 34 27.13 15.19 20.54
CA GLY A 34 28.46 14.69 20.91
C GLY A 34 28.46 13.34 21.64
N VAL A 35 27.46 12.49 21.40
CA VAL A 35 27.34 11.16 22.01
C VAL A 35 27.29 10.11 20.90
N PRO A 36 28.37 9.37 20.62
CA PRO A 36 28.34 8.31 19.61
C PRO A 36 27.42 7.18 20.06
N MET A 37 26.54 6.69 19.17
CA MET A 37 25.53 5.68 19.50
C MET A 37 25.61 4.45 18.60
N SER A 38 25.09 3.32 19.11
CA SER A 38 24.59 2.25 18.24
C SER A 38 23.14 2.55 17.89
N VAL A 39 22.79 2.44 16.61
CA VAL A 39 21.43 2.65 16.11
C VAL A 39 20.99 1.39 15.37
N ALA A 40 19.83 0.86 15.73
CA ALA A 40 19.19 -0.29 15.11
C ALA A 40 17.81 0.09 14.59
N VAL A 41 17.46 -0.38 13.39
CA VAL A 41 16.13 -0.21 12.81
C VAL A 41 15.57 -1.57 12.42
N VAL A 42 14.33 -1.83 12.84
CA VAL A 42 13.61 -3.07 12.54
C VAL A 42 12.34 -2.79 11.74
N ASP A 43 11.86 -3.79 11.01
CA ASP A 43 10.61 -3.77 10.27
C ASP A 43 9.38 -4.03 11.16
N ALA A 44 8.17 -4.03 10.57
CA ALA A 44 6.92 -4.28 11.29
C ALA A 44 6.86 -5.67 11.95
N HIS A 45 7.67 -6.62 11.47
CA HIS A 45 7.78 -7.99 11.95
C HIS A 45 8.97 -8.17 12.90
N THR A 46 9.57 -7.07 13.36
CA THR A 46 10.68 -7.02 14.33
C THR A 46 12.01 -7.59 13.82
N HIS A 47 12.18 -7.69 12.50
CA HIS A 47 13.41 -8.11 11.86
C HIS A 47 14.31 -6.91 11.56
N LEU A 48 15.61 -7.09 11.79
CA LEU A 48 16.61 -6.03 11.59
C LEU A 48 16.73 -5.67 10.10
N LEU A 49 16.58 -4.38 9.79
CA LEU A 49 16.73 -3.82 8.45
C LEU A 49 18.07 -3.09 8.28
N ALA A 50 18.46 -2.32 9.30
CA ALA A 50 19.67 -1.53 9.29
C ALA A 50 20.26 -1.43 10.69
N PHE A 51 21.59 -1.40 10.76
CA PHE A 51 22.32 -1.24 12.01
C PHE A 51 23.62 -0.48 11.75
N THR A 52 23.98 0.38 12.68
CA THR A 52 25.26 1.09 12.73
C THR A 52 25.74 1.19 14.17
N ARG A 53 27.06 1.21 14.33
CA ARG A 53 27.70 1.54 15.60
C ARG A 53 28.75 2.61 15.32
N MET A 54 28.49 3.81 15.79
CA MET A 54 29.43 4.92 15.67
C MET A 54 30.72 4.62 16.44
N ASP A 55 31.83 5.19 15.96
CA ASP A 55 33.10 5.10 16.66
C ASP A 55 32.99 5.75 18.05
N GLY A 56 33.47 5.05 19.07
CA GLY A 56 33.35 5.46 20.47
C GLY A 56 32.05 5.06 21.17
N ALA A 57 31.07 4.50 20.45
CA ALA A 57 29.87 3.93 21.09
C ALA A 57 30.20 2.70 21.95
N LYS A 58 29.44 2.47 23.02
CA LYS A 58 29.69 1.36 23.97
C LYS A 58 29.52 0.01 23.26
N ILE A 59 30.40 -0.96 23.50
CA ILE A 59 30.28 -2.30 22.91
C ILE A 59 28.96 -2.99 23.31
N THR A 60 28.54 -2.81 24.57
CA THR A 60 27.29 -3.36 25.09
C THR A 60 26.04 -2.76 24.43
N SER A 61 26.17 -1.60 23.78
CA SER A 61 25.03 -0.90 23.16
C SER A 61 24.51 -1.58 21.88
N ILE A 62 25.28 -2.50 21.28
CA ILE A 62 24.91 -3.21 20.04
C ILE A 62 23.58 -3.96 20.23
N ASN A 63 23.57 -4.94 21.15
CA ASN A 63 22.39 -5.74 21.42
C ASN A 63 21.30 -4.89 22.09
N THR A 64 21.69 -3.95 22.96
CA THR A 64 20.72 -3.06 23.62
C THR A 64 19.92 -2.24 22.61
N ALA A 65 20.55 -1.65 21.59
CA ALA A 65 19.84 -0.92 20.54
C ALA A 65 18.90 -1.83 19.73
N MET A 66 19.36 -3.02 19.35
CA MET A 66 18.53 -4.00 18.63
C MET A 66 17.31 -4.48 19.44
N ASP A 67 17.50 -4.73 20.73
CA ASP A 67 16.43 -5.19 21.62
C ASP A 67 15.45 -4.06 22.00
N MET A 68 15.92 -2.81 22.05
CA MET A 68 15.05 -1.63 22.16
C MET A 68 14.16 -1.47 20.94
N ALA A 69 14.72 -1.56 19.73
CA ALA A 69 13.95 -1.51 18.49
C ALA A 69 12.94 -2.68 18.42
N PHE A 70 13.38 -3.90 18.73
CA PHE A 70 12.52 -5.08 18.79
C PHE A 70 11.35 -4.91 19.77
N THR A 71 11.63 -4.46 20.99
CA THR A 71 10.61 -4.28 22.02
C THR A 71 9.61 -3.20 21.63
N ALA A 72 10.09 -2.09 21.07
CA ALA A 72 9.24 -1.00 20.61
C ALA A 72 8.33 -1.42 19.44
N ALA A 73 8.85 -2.14 18.45
CA ALA A 73 8.04 -2.63 17.33
C ALA A 73 7.01 -3.67 17.79
N GLY A 74 7.44 -4.66 18.58
CA GLY A 74 6.57 -5.75 19.03
C GLY A 74 5.41 -5.28 19.90
N ASN A 75 5.63 -4.27 20.75
CA ASN A 75 4.60 -3.75 21.66
C ASN A 75 3.94 -2.46 21.18
N ARG A 76 4.44 -1.86 20.08
CA ARG A 76 3.91 -0.64 19.47
C ARG A 76 3.88 0.57 20.40
N ILE A 77 4.75 0.59 21.41
CA ILE A 77 4.93 1.70 22.34
C ILE A 77 6.43 1.95 22.58
N PRO A 78 6.84 3.18 22.95
CA PRO A 78 8.22 3.47 23.30
C PRO A 78 8.70 2.62 24.48
N THR A 79 9.96 2.20 24.48
CA THR A 79 10.51 1.38 25.58
C THR A 79 10.60 2.14 26.90
N SER A 80 10.64 3.47 26.86
CA SER A 80 10.61 4.33 28.04
C SER A 80 9.32 4.18 28.86
N ALA A 81 8.21 3.75 28.24
CA ALA A 81 6.97 3.45 28.94
C ALA A 81 7.11 2.30 29.96
N TYR A 82 8.13 1.46 29.82
CA TYR A 82 8.41 0.34 30.72
C TYR A 82 9.39 0.68 31.85
N GLN A 83 9.93 1.90 31.92
CA GLN A 83 10.94 2.24 32.93
C GLN A 83 10.41 2.20 34.37
N GLU A 84 9.11 2.45 34.56
CA GLU A 84 8.48 2.47 35.89
C GLU A 84 7.88 1.11 36.31
N THR A 85 7.81 0.13 35.40
CA THR A 85 7.01 -1.09 35.59
C THR A 85 7.71 -2.27 36.29
N PRO A 86 9.00 -2.59 36.07
CA PRO A 86 9.59 -3.88 36.45
C PRO A 86 10.22 -3.88 37.86
N TRP A 87 9.52 -3.35 38.87
CA TRP A 87 9.99 -3.46 40.25
C TRP A 87 9.70 -4.86 40.81
N PRO A 88 10.56 -5.42 41.69
CA PRO A 88 10.27 -6.68 42.38
C PRO A 88 8.90 -6.63 43.06
N GLY A 89 8.03 -7.61 42.74
CA GLY A 89 6.65 -7.67 43.26
C GLY A 89 5.60 -6.99 42.38
N SER A 90 5.98 -6.33 41.29
CA SER A 90 5.04 -5.87 40.26
C SER A 90 4.49 -7.03 39.42
N ALA A 91 3.36 -6.79 38.75
CA ALA A 91 2.76 -7.76 37.81
C ALA A 91 3.68 -8.11 36.62
N THR A 92 4.68 -7.28 36.33
CA THR A 92 5.65 -7.48 35.23
C THR A 92 7.06 -7.78 35.74
N SER A 93 7.20 -8.16 37.01
CA SER A 93 8.49 -8.55 37.59
C SER A 93 9.11 -9.69 36.77
N GLY A 94 10.32 -9.46 36.25
CA GLY A 94 11.02 -10.43 35.39
C GLY A 94 10.63 -10.40 33.91
N ILE A 95 9.87 -9.40 33.45
CA ILE A 95 9.48 -9.27 32.03
C ILE A 95 10.68 -9.27 31.07
N GLY A 96 11.84 -8.78 31.50
CA GLY A 96 13.08 -8.84 30.72
C GLY A 96 13.56 -10.25 30.39
N ASN A 97 13.16 -11.28 31.15
CA ASN A 97 13.50 -12.68 30.87
C ASN A 97 12.58 -13.31 29.81
N THR A 98 11.50 -12.63 29.43
CA THR A 98 10.61 -13.09 28.36
C THR A 98 11.30 -12.96 27.01
N ILE A 99 10.78 -13.66 26.00
CA ILE A 99 11.27 -13.56 24.61
C ILE A 99 12.79 -13.80 24.54
N MET A 100 13.27 -14.81 25.26
CA MET A 100 14.69 -15.17 25.30
C MET A 100 15.62 -14.03 25.74
N GLY A 101 15.14 -13.13 26.62
CA GLY A 101 15.94 -12.03 27.14
C GLY A 101 15.90 -10.75 26.30
N ARG A 102 15.12 -10.72 25.21
CA ARG A 102 15.11 -9.59 24.27
C ARG A 102 14.20 -8.45 24.68
N PHE A 103 13.29 -8.68 25.63
CA PHE A 103 12.42 -7.61 26.12
C PHE A 103 13.24 -6.64 26.97
N THR A 104 13.26 -5.35 26.62
CA THR A 104 13.98 -4.33 27.37
C THR A 104 13.08 -3.26 27.94
N THR A 105 13.39 -2.84 29.16
CA THR A 105 12.73 -1.72 29.85
C THR A 105 13.56 -0.44 29.79
N LEU A 106 14.71 -0.48 29.11
CA LEU A 106 15.58 0.68 28.92
C LEU A 106 14.98 1.62 27.87
N GLY A 107 14.87 2.91 28.20
CA GLY A 107 14.43 3.94 27.24
C GLY A 107 15.46 4.15 26.12
N GLY A 108 14.97 4.35 24.89
CA GLY A 108 15.78 4.48 23.68
C GLY A 108 15.17 3.83 22.43
N GLY A 109 14.16 2.97 22.61
CA GLY A 109 13.37 2.37 21.52
C GLY A 109 12.08 3.13 21.26
N VAL A 110 11.81 3.45 19.98
CA VAL A 110 10.65 4.23 19.55
C VAL A 110 9.99 3.57 18.33
N PRO A 111 8.67 3.31 18.37
CA PRO A 111 7.94 2.75 17.24
C PRO A 111 7.74 3.80 16.14
N ILE A 112 7.74 3.33 14.89
CA ILE A 112 7.39 4.11 13.70
C ILE A 112 5.98 3.67 13.29
N LEU A 113 4.99 4.52 13.54
CA LEU A 113 3.59 4.24 13.27
C LEU A 113 3.09 5.03 12.07
N SER A 114 2.26 4.42 11.22
CA SER A 114 1.55 5.11 10.15
C SER A 114 0.55 6.11 10.75
N ALA A 115 0.06 7.05 9.93
CA ALA A 115 -1.02 7.95 10.34
C ALA A 115 -2.32 7.20 10.72
N ALA A 116 -2.49 5.97 10.26
CA ALA A 116 -3.61 5.09 10.62
C ALA A 116 -3.36 4.25 11.89
N GLY A 117 -2.15 4.34 12.47
CA GLY A 117 -1.76 3.59 13.66
C GLY A 117 -1.14 2.22 13.37
N ASP A 118 -0.87 1.89 12.10
CA ASP A 118 -0.20 0.63 11.74
C ASP A 118 1.28 0.70 12.13
N ILE A 119 1.81 -0.40 12.64
CA ILE A 119 3.25 -0.51 12.91
C ILE A 119 3.98 -0.68 11.58
N LEU A 120 4.91 0.24 11.27
CA LEU A 120 5.78 0.15 10.10
C LEU A 120 7.12 -0.48 10.47
N GLY A 121 7.59 -0.24 11.70
CA GLY A 121 8.86 -0.69 12.23
C GLY A 121 9.21 0.06 13.50
N ALA A 122 10.45 -0.02 13.93
CA ALA A 122 10.93 0.76 15.07
C ALA A 122 12.42 1.05 14.96
N ILE A 123 12.84 2.08 15.69
CA ILE A 123 14.24 2.48 15.84
C ILE A 123 14.64 2.37 17.31
N GLY A 124 15.85 1.90 17.57
CA GLY A 124 16.46 1.85 18.89
C GLY A 124 17.85 2.47 18.85
N CYS A 125 18.12 3.39 19.75
CA CYS A 125 19.44 3.99 19.94
C CYS A 125 19.98 3.63 21.32
N SER A 126 21.29 3.39 21.42
CA SER A 126 21.91 3.11 22.71
C SER A 126 23.34 3.62 22.76
N THR A 127 23.67 4.34 23.84
CA THR A 127 25.00 4.54 24.45
C THR A 127 24.93 5.66 25.49
N GLY A 128 24.07 6.66 25.26
CA GLY A 128 23.91 7.81 26.14
C GLY A 128 23.08 7.50 27.39
N THR A 129 22.46 8.54 27.92
CA THR A 129 21.34 8.41 28.87
C THR A 129 20.07 8.02 28.12
N SER A 130 19.10 7.41 28.80
CA SER A 130 17.82 7.04 28.16
C SER A 130 17.12 8.21 27.45
N MET A 131 17.27 9.44 27.98
CA MET A 131 16.73 10.65 27.33
C MET A 131 17.46 10.99 26.03
N GLN A 132 18.79 10.86 25.99
CA GLN A 132 19.59 11.10 24.79
C GLN A 132 19.33 10.03 23.74
N ASP A 133 19.29 8.77 24.16
CA ASP A 133 18.99 7.62 23.30
C ASP A 133 17.60 7.78 22.67
N GLU A 134 16.58 8.12 23.48
CA GLU A 134 15.23 8.35 22.96
C GLU A 134 15.14 9.58 22.04
N ALA A 135 15.88 10.66 22.32
CA ALA A 135 15.92 11.84 21.44
C ALA A 135 16.48 11.50 20.05
N ALA A 136 17.59 10.76 19.99
CA ALA A 136 18.15 10.28 18.72
C ALA A 136 17.19 9.36 17.98
N ALA A 137 16.54 8.44 18.69
CA ALA A 137 15.55 7.54 18.10
C ALA A 137 14.33 8.31 17.56
N LYS A 138 13.85 9.34 18.27
CA LYS A 138 12.78 10.23 17.80
C LYS A 138 13.18 10.98 16.53
N ALA A 139 14.41 11.51 16.47
CA ALA A 139 14.92 12.17 15.26
C ALA A 139 14.88 11.24 14.04
N GLY A 140 15.32 9.98 14.21
CA GLY A 140 15.24 8.96 13.17
C GLY A 140 13.80 8.63 12.74
N ARG A 141 12.89 8.41 13.70
CA ARG A 141 11.47 8.17 13.42
C ARG A 141 10.86 9.35 12.66
N ASP A 142 11.08 10.57 13.13
CA ASP A 142 10.43 11.77 12.58
C ASP A 142 10.90 12.04 11.15
N ALA A 143 12.17 11.77 10.83
CA ALA A 143 12.68 11.84 9.46
C ALA A 143 11.96 10.85 8.52
N VAL A 144 11.69 9.63 8.97
CA VAL A 144 10.94 8.64 8.18
C VAL A 144 9.49 9.07 7.98
N LEU A 145 8.82 9.55 9.03
CA LEU A 145 7.43 10.01 8.95
C LEU A 145 7.30 11.19 7.98
N GLU A 146 8.28 12.08 7.94
CA GLU A 146 8.33 13.19 7.00
C GLU A 146 8.49 12.73 5.54
N VAL A 147 9.30 11.69 5.28
CA VAL A 147 9.40 11.09 3.94
C VAL A 147 8.06 10.48 3.53
N ILE A 148 7.44 9.69 4.40
CA ILE A 148 6.13 9.07 4.13
C ILE A 148 5.06 10.13 3.86
N ARG A 149 5.06 11.23 4.61
CA ARG A 149 4.13 12.35 4.41
C ARG A 149 4.31 12.95 3.01
N LYS A 150 5.55 13.23 2.59
CA LYS A 150 5.86 13.77 1.27
C LYS A 150 5.48 12.84 0.13
N GLU A 151 5.74 11.54 0.28
CA GLU A 151 5.34 10.53 -0.72
C GLU A 151 3.83 10.49 -0.89
N LYS A 152 3.09 10.52 0.22
CA LYS A 152 1.63 10.55 0.19
C LYS A 152 1.08 11.82 -0.45
N GLU A 153 1.65 12.99 -0.13
CA GLU A 153 1.25 14.26 -0.73
C GLU A 153 1.48 14.28 -2.23
N ALA A 154 2.62 13.76 -2.70
CA ALA A 154 2.92 13.65 -4.13
C ALA A 154 1.93 12.71 -4.86
N GLU A 155 1.59 11.58 -4.23
CA GLU A 155 0.61 10.64 -4.77
C GLU A 155 -0.80 11.24 -4.84
N ASP A 156 -1.23 11.94 -3.79
CA ASP A 156 -2.54 12.60 -3.73
C ASP A 156 -2.67 13.68 -4.83
N ILE A 157 -1.60 14.44 -5.07
CA ILE A 157 -1.54 15.41 -6.18
C ILE A 157 -1.67 14.70 -7.53
N ARG A 158 -0.88 13.65 -7.76
CA ARG A 158 -0.93 12.88 -9.02
C ARG A 158 -2.32 12.32 -9.28
N LEU A 159 -2.92 11.66 -8.29
CA LEU A 159 -4.27 11.09 -8.41
C LEU A 159 -5.32 12.17 -8.65
N HIS A 160 -5.15 13.36 -8.07
CA HIS A 160 -6.05 14.48 -8.32
C HIS A 160 -5.96 14.94 -9.78
N GLU A 161 -4.75 15.12 -10.32
CA GLU A 161 -4.52 15.51 -11.71
C GLU A 161 -5.07 14.47 -12.70
N GLU A 162 -4.81 13.19 -12.46
CA GLU A 162 -5.35 12.09 -13.27
C GLU A 162 -6.88 12.08 -13.28
N ARG A 163 -7.51 12.28 -12.10
CA ARG A 163 -8.98 12.37 -11.99
C ARG A 163 -9.52 13.58 -12.77
N GLN A 164 -8.87 14.74 -12.69
CA GLN A 164 -9.29 15.93 -13.45
C GLN A 164 -9.15 15.73 -14.96
N ALA A 165 -8.09 15.05 -15.41
CA ALA A 165 -7.90 14.71 -16.82
C ALA A 165 -9.02 13.79 -17.33
N VAL A 166 -9.34 12.73 -16.57
CA VAL A 166 -10.45 11.82 -16.91
C VAL A 166 -11.79 12.55 -16.94
N LEU A 167 -12.05 13.43 -15.99
CA LEU A 167 -13.29 14.22 -15.94
C LEU A 167 -13.39 15.19 -17.12
N THR A 168 -12.28 15.80 -17.53
CA THR A 168 -12.25 16.69 -18.71
C THR A 168 -12.56 15.91 -19.98
N LEU A 169 -11.90 14.76 -20.19
CA LEU A 169 -12.16 13.88 -21.34
C LEU A 169 -13.61 13.37 -21.38
N TRP A 170 -14.19 13.05 -20.21
CA TRP A 170 -15.59 12.66 -20.10
C TRP A 170 -16.53 13.76 -20.57
N LYS A 171 -16.30 15.01 -20.14
CA LYS A 171 -17.12 16.16 -20.56
C LYS A 171 -17.03 16.39 -22.06
N GLU A 172 -15.81 16.35 -22.63
CA GLU A 172 -15.60 16.47 -24.08
C GLU A 172 -16.36 15.38 -24.85
N LYS A 173 -16.34 14.14 -24.35
CA LYS A 173 -17.06 13.02 -24.96
C LYS A 173 -18.57 13.13 -24.81
N GLU A 174 -19.08 13.67 -23.71
CA GLU A 174 -20.51 13.95 -23.56
C GLU A 174 -20.99 15.03 -24.54
N GLU A 175 -20.19 16.09 -24.74
CA GLU A 175 -20.46 17.14 -25.74
C GLU A 175 -20.47 16.56 -27.17
N GLU A 176 -19.48 15.72 -27.52
CA GLU A 176 -19.42 15.03 -28.81
C GLU A 176 -20.63 14.12 -29.04
N VAL A 177 -21.01 13.31 -28.04
CA VAL A 177 -22.20 12.46 -28.09
C VAL A 177 -23.47 13.30 -28.21
N GLY A 178 -23.53 14.45 -27.53
CA GLY A 178 -24.62 15.41 -27.66
C GLY A 178 -24.77 15.94 -29.09
N SER A 179 -23.67 16.41 -29.69
CA SER A 179 -23.64 16.88 -31.08
C SER A 179 -24.10 15.79 -32.06
N LEU A 180 -23.59 14.56 -31.90
CA LEU A 180 -23.98 13.43 -32.76
C LEU A 180 -25.46 13.07 -32.63
N ARG A 181 -26.04 13.20 -31.42
CA ARG A 181 -27.49 12.99 -31.21
C ARG A 181 -28.32 14.07 -31.91
N GLU A 182 -27.93 15.33 -31.81
CA GLU A 182 -28.61 16.45 -32.49
C GLU A 182 -28.58 16.30 -34.02
N GLU A 183 -27.42 15.91 -34.58
CA GLU A 183 -27.29 15.63 -36.01
C GLU A 183 -28.21 14.49 -36.47
N LEU A 184 -28.25 13.38 -35.72
CA LEU A 184 -29.11 12.24 -36.03
C LEU A 184 -30.59 12.61 -36.01
N GLU A 185 -31.03 13.40 -35.02
CA GLU A 185 -32.40 13.91 -34.95
C GLU A 185 -32.74 14.88 -36.09
N GLY A 186 -31.76 15.68 -36.54
CA GLY A 186 -31.88 16.53 -37.72
C GLY A 186 -32.10 15.72 -38.99
N MET A 187 -31.35 14.63 -39.16
CA MET A 187 -31.50 13.71 -40.29
C MET A 187 -32.85 12.99 -40.30
N ASP A 188 -33.36 12.55 -39.14
CA ASP A 188 -34.70 11.92 -39.05
C ASP A 188 -35.81 12.94 -39.37
N ARG A 189 -35.69 14.17 -38.88
CA ARG A 189 -36.63 15.27 -39.21
C ARG A 189 -36.61 15.60 -40.69
N SER A 190 -35.44 15.63 -41.33
CA SER A 190 -35.29 15.85 -42.78
C SER A 190 -35.90 14.69 -43.59
N SER A 191 -35.64 13.44 -43.19
CA SER A 191 -36.23 12.24 -43.83
C SER A 191 -37.76 12.18 -43.72
N LYS A 192 -38.33 12.57 -42.57
CA LYS A 192 -39.79 12.71 -42.41
C LYS A 192 -40.37 13.82 -43.30
N ARG A 193 -39.66 14.93 -43.47
CA ARG A 193 -40.08 16.06 -44.31
C ARG A 193 -40.09 15.70 -45.80
N ILE A 194 -39.08 14.98 -46.28
CA ILE A 194 -39.01 14.46 -47.66
C ILE A 194 -40.17 13.50 -47.96
N ARG A 195 -40.59 12.67 -47.00
CA ARG A 195 -41.76 11.78 -47.17
C ARG A 195 -43.09 12.55 -47.23
N LEU A 196 -43.18 13.72 -46.60
CA LEU A 196 -44.36 14.58 -46.61
C LEU A 196 -44.46 15.40 -47.91
N ASP A 197 -43.35 15.93 -48.43
CA ASP A 197 -43.31 16.68 -49.71
C ASP A 197 -43.31 15.77 -50.95
N GLY A 198 -42.86 14.51 -50.82
CA GLY A 198 -42.94 13.50 -51.89
C GLY A 198 -44.35 12.99 -52.20
N GLY A 199 -45.38 13.46 -51.49
CA GLY A 199 -46.78 13.00 -51.62
C GLY A 199 -47.53 13.43 -52.89
N ARG A 200 -46.86 14.05 -53.87
CA ARG A 200 -47.47 14.45 -55.15
C ARG A 200 -46.56 14.18 -56.35
N SER A 201 -46.30 12.92 -56.67
CA SER A 201 -46.29 12.44 -58.06
C SER A 201 -46.13 10.92 -58.15
N GLY A 202 -46.92 10.32 -59.04
CA GLY A 202 -46.54 9.09 -59.74
C GLY A 202 -46.84 7.77 -59.05
N SER A 203 -48.08 7.29 -59.19
CA SER A 203 -48.38 5.86 -59.13
C SER A 203 -47.61 5.10 -60.22
N ALA A 204 -46.76 4.16 -59.84
CA ALA A 204 -46.29 3.11 -60.74
C ALA A 204 -46.28 1.78 -59.98
N SER A 205 -47.29 0.98 -60.29
CA SER A 205 -47.44 -0.42 -59.93
C SER A 205 -46.34 -1.26 -60.59
N VAL A 206 -45.66 -2.12 -59.82
CA VAL A 206 -45.03 -3.33 -60.38
C VAL A 206 -45.40 -4.50 -59.48
N ALA A 207 -45.91 -5.53 -60.15
CA ALA A 207 -46.58 -6.69 -59.60
C ALA A 207 -45.63 -7.73 -58.98
N SER A 208 -46.24 -8.49 -58.09
CA SER A 208 -45.73 -9.63 -57.35
C SER A 208 -45.35 -10.83 -58.22
N SER A 209 -44.36 -11.60 -57.79
CA SER A 209 -44.35 -13.06 -57.99
C SER A 209 -43.79 -13.78 -56.78
N MET A 210 -44.62 -14.64 -56.20
CA MET A 210 -44.32 -15.57 -55.11
C MET A 210 -43.29 -16.63 -55.53
N ALA A 211 -42.37 -16.96 -54.64
CA ALA A 211 -41.87 -18.32 -54.48
C ALA A 211 -41.54 -18.53 -52.99
N GLY A 212 -42.36 -19.34 -52.34
CA GLY A 212 -42.21 -19.66 -50.93
C GLY A 212 -41.13 -20.71 -50.69
N ARG A 213 -40.55 -20.66 -49.48
CA ARG A 213 -40.17 -21.88 -48.75
C ARG A 213 -40.14 -21.59 -47.26
N ARG A 214 -40.77 -22.50 -46.51
CA ARG A 214 -40.96 -22.50 -45.05
C ARG A 214 -39.69 -22.97 -44.35
N SER A 215 -39.40 -22.41 -43.17
CA SER A 215 -39.28 -23.18 -41.91
C SER A 215 -39.08 -22.24 -40.69
N SER A 216 -40.15 -22.13 -39.91
CA SER A 216 -40.28 -22.08 -38.44
C SER A 216 -39.11 -21.69 -37.50
N THR A 217 -39.42 -20.62 -36.72
CA THR A 217 -39.18 -20.35 -35.26
C THR A 217 -37.75 -20.30 -34.70
N GLN A 218 -37.24 -19.11 -34.30
CA GLN A 218 -37.27 -18.45 -32.95
C GLN A 218 -36.47 -19.26 -31.89
N THR A 219 -35.52 -18.77 -31.09
CA THR A 219 -35.13 -17.49 -30.43
C THR A 219 -33.63 -17.63 -30.05
N GLY A 220 -32.73 -16.65 -30.11
CA GLY A 220 -32.57 -15.52 -29.17
C GLY A 220 -31.36 -15.71 -28.23
N VAL A 221 -30.51 -14.66 -28.16
CA VAL A 221 -29.45 -14.33 -27.16
C VAL A 221 -28.02 -14.88 -27.38
N ALA A 222 -27.05 -13.97 -27.24
CA ALA A 222 -25.61 -14.08 -27.50
C ALA A 222 -24.77 -14.22 -26.20
N PRO A 223 -23.42 -14.10 -26.23
CA PRO A 223 -22.45 -15.15 -25.91
C PRO A 223 -21.81 -15.02 -24.50
N ASP A 224 -21.47 -16.15 -23.88
CA ASP A 224 -20.27 -16.38 -23.02
C ASP A 224 -20.50 -17.55 -22.07
N THR A 225 -19.85 -18.69 -22.34
CA THR A 225 -19.49 -19.68 -21.31
C THR A 225 -18.28 -20.48 -21.82
N PRO A 226 -17.19 -20.62 -21.04
CA PRO A 226 -15.94 -21.24 -21.48
C PRO A 226 -16.06 -22.78 -21.56
N PRO A 227 -15.21 -23.47 -22.34
CA PRO A 227 -15.26 -24.93 -22.43
C PRO A 227 -14.70 -25.60 -21.16
N GLU A 228 -15.42 -26.59 -20.67
CA GLU A 228 -15.05 -27.50 -19.58
C GLU A 228 -13.98 -28.53 -19.99
N ASP A 229 -13.19 -28.92 -19.00
CA ASP A 229 -12.43 -30.18 -18.85
C ASP A 229 -11.32 -30.50 -19.85
N ALA A 230 -10.20 -29.77 -19.73
CA ALA A 230 -8.88 -30.29 -20.09
C ALA A 230 -8.24 -30.99 -18.88
N ALA A 231 -8.07 -32.30 -18.99
CA ALA A 231 -7.43 -33.17 -18.01
C ALA A 231 -6.03 -32.66 -17.61
N LEU A 232 -5.81 -32.48 -16.30
CA LEU A 232 -4.50 -32.22 -15.71
C LEU A 232 -3.62 -33.48 -15.81
N HIS A 233 -2.54 -33.40 -16.58
CA HIS A 233 -1.48 -34.40 -16.62
C HIS A 233 -0.45 -34.08 -15.51
N PRO A 234 -0.14 -34.98 -14.57
CA PRO A 234 0.89 -34.72 -13.56
C PRO A 234 2.23 -35.25 -14.07
N SER A 235 3.16 -34.37 -14.46
CA SER A 235 4.60 -34.67 -14.49
C SER A 235 5.43 -33.48 -14.98
N PHE A 236 5.83 -32.62 -14.04
CA PHE A 236 7.14 -31.99 -14.14
C PHE A 236 7.64 -31.63 -12.73
N VAL A 237 8.37 -32.57 -12.13
CA VAL A 237 9.23 -32.30 -10.98
C VAL A 237 10.51 -31.68 -11.57
N GLY A 238 10.60 -30.35 -11.55
CA GLY A 238 11.84 -29.65 -11.87
C GLY A 238 12.73 -29.61 -10.64
N GLU A 239 13.96 -30.12 -10.75
CA GLU A 239 15.00 -29.99 -9.73
C GLU A 239 15.35 -28.50 -9.49
N VAL A 240 15.24 -28.06 -8.25
CA VAL A 240 15.71 -26.72 -7.82
C VAL A 240 17.20 -26.81 -7.54
N SER A 241 18.01 -26.20 -8.40
CA SER A 241 19.44 -25.99 -8.14
C SER A 241 19.61 -24.75 -7.26
N VAL A 242 20.10 -24.96 -6.04
CA VAL A 242 20.35 -23.89 -5.07
C VAL A 242 21.61 -23.13 -5.50
N GLY A 243 21.42 -21.92 -6.04
CA GLY A 243 22.51 -20.99 -6.31
C GLY A 243 23.10 -20.47 -5.00
N ARG A 244 24.43 -20.57 -4.85
CA ARG A 244 25.15 -19.93 -3.74
C ARG A 244 25.23 -18.42 -3.98
N TYR A 245 24.75 -17.64 -3.02
CA TYR A 245 25.25 -16.31 -2.70
C TYR A 245 25.60 -16.29 -1.22
#